data_AF-A0A1R1B9K0-F1
#
_entry.id   AF-A0A1R1B9K0-F1
#
_cell.length_a   1.000
_cell.length_b   1.000
_cell.length_c   1.000
_cell.angle_alpha   90.00
_cell.angle_beta   90.00
_cell.angle_gamma   90.00
#
_symmetry.space_group_name_H-M   'P 1'
#
loop_
_entity.id
_entity.type
_entity.pdbx_description
1 polymer ?
#
loop_
_entity_poly.entity_id
_entity_poly.type
_entity_poly.pdbx_seq_one_letter_code
_entity_poly.pdbx_strand_id
1 'polypeptide(L)'
;MSIMLTKQEMIDRILHLLHNTSMYDSEYERVATLPFEEGYIGDLSPVVRVGEQDYELAMYERGVQMLSKRTKDTDEVIFWILEDTIHTIAHIKLLQKYKVDNVNTHLKYTKDEIQEMTDMIHESFLQIGGQYEEWHKAGKRKELETPNSG
;
A
#
# COMPACT_ATOMS: atom_id res chain seq x y z
N MET A 1 20.20 -2.59 -17.63
CA MET A 1 20.34 -2.91 -16.20
C MET A 1 19.45 -1.96 -15.45
N SER A 2 18.36 -2.44 -14.84
CA SER A 2 17.63 -1.63 -13.87
C SER A 2 18.46 -1.60 -12.59
N ILE A 3 18.79 -0.41 -12.10
CA ILE A 3 19.50 -0.25 -10.83
C ILE A 3 18.43 -0.45 -9.75
N MET A 4 18.64 -1.40 -8.84
CA MET A 4 17.75 -1.53 -7.69
C MET A 4 17.80 -0.24 -6.88
N LEU A 5 16.63 0.35 -6.63
CA LEU A 5 16.50 1.46 -5.71
C LEU A 5 16.71 0.99 -4.26
N THR A 6 17.35 1.86 -3.50
CA THR A 6 17.46 1.77 -2.05
C THR A 6 16.10 2.00 -1.38
N LYS A 7 16.01 1.65 -0.08
CA LYS A 7 14.86 1.97 0.76
C LYS A 7 14.44 3.43 0.64
N GLN A 8 15.39 4.37 0.76
CA GLN A 8 15.07 5.80 0.76
C GLN A 8 14.55 6.26 -0.60
N GLU A 9 15.17 5.82 -1.70
CA GLU A 9 14.72 6.18 -3.05
C GLU A 9 13.31 5.66 -3.35
N MET A 10 12.95 4.48 -2.84
CA MET A 10 11.58 3.96 -2.95
C MET A 10 10.59 4.79 -2.13
N ILE A 11 10.94 5.13 -0.88
CA ILE A 11 10.11 6.01 -0.04
C ILE A 11 9.88 7.35 -0.71
N ASP A 12 10.94 8.01 -1.18
CA ASP A 12 10.86 9.32 -1.84
C ASP A 12 9.94 9.25 -3.07
N ARG A 13 10.01 8.15 -3.83
CA ARG A 13 9.15 7.94 -5.00
C ARG A 13 7.69 7.69 -4.62
N ILE A 14 7.42 6.91 -3.57
CA ILE A 14 6.06 6.70 -3.05
C ILE A 14 5.47 8.03 -2.56
N LEU A 15 6.21 8.80 -1.76
CA LEU A 15 5.76 10.10 -1.25
C LEU A 15 5.52 11.08 -2.39
N HIS A 16 6.41 11.13 -3.40
CA HIS A 16 6.20 11.95 -4.59
C HIS A 16 4.92 11.60 -5.34
N LEU A 17 4.60 10.30 -5.47
CA LEU A 17 3.34 9.86 -6.10
C LEU A 17 2.13 10.26 -5.25
N LEU A 18 2.20 10.07 -3.93
CA LEU A 18 1.13 10.47 -3.00
C LEU A 18 0.88 11.98 -3.05
N HIS A 19 1.92 12.82 -3.11
CA HIS A 19 1.79 14.28 -3.22
C HIS A 19 0.98 14.76 -4.43
N ASN A 20 0.88 13.94 -5.48
CA ASN A 20 0.07 14.26 -6.65
C ASN A 20 -1.43 13.97 -6.41
N THR A 21 -1.80 13.40 -5.26
CA THR A 21 -3.17 13.03 -4.92
C THR A 21 -3.85 14.04 -3.99
N SER A 22 -5.18 14.13 -4.08
CA SER A 22 -6.01 14.84 -3.10
C SER A 22 -6.03 14.16 -1.72
N MET A 23 -5.48 12.94 -1.62
CA MET A 23 -5.43 12.16 -0.39
C MET A 23 -4.23 12.51 0.49
N TYR A 24 -3.19 13.14 -0.05
CA TYR A 24 -1.96 13.42 0.69
C TYR A 24 -2.21 14.33 1.90
N ASP A 25 -1.68 13.89 3.03
CA ASP A 25 -1.43 14.69 4.22
C ASP A 25 -0.13 14.18 4.84
N SER A 26 0.70 15.10 5.31
CA SER A 26 1.96 14.78 6.02
C SER A 26 1.76 13.85 7.22
N GLU A 27 0.58 13.84 7.84
CA GLU A 27 0.27 12.92 8.94
C GLU A 27 0.26 11.44 8.52
N TYR A 28 0.11 11.16 7.22
CA TYR A 28 0.06 9.79 6.69
C TYR A 28 1.39 9.29 6.12
N GLU A 29 2.45 10.09 6.11
CA GLU A 29 3.75 9.66 5.57
C GLU A 29 4.27 8.39 6.26
N ARG A 30 3.98 8.26 7.55
CA ARG A 30 4.35 7.08 8.33
C ARG A 30 3.76 5.79 7.75
N VAL A 31 2.57 5.84 7.16
CA VAL A 31 1.94 4.67 6.52
C VAL A 31 2.79 4.16 5.35
N ALA A 32 3.37 5.08 4.57
CA ALA A 32 4.25 4.73 3.44
C ALA A 32 5.65 4.25 3.86
N THR A 33 6.13 4.65 5.05
CA THR A 33 7.48 4.30 5.52
C THR A 33 7.53 3.04 6.37
N LEU A 34 6.47 2.74 7.12
CA LEU A 34 6.37 1.58 8.02
C LEU A 34 6.75 0.25 7.37
N PRO A 35 6.32 -0.07 6.12
CA PRO A 35 6.69 -1.32 5.45
C PRO A 35 8.20 -1.59 5.36
N PHE A 36 9.02 -0.55 5.43
CA PHE A 36 10.48 -0.65 5.35
C PHE A 36 11.19 -0.59 6.71
N GLU A 37 10.48 -0.40 7.82
CA GLU A 37 11.08 -0.31 9.16
C GLU A 37 11.56 -1.67 9.66
N GLU A 38 12.73 -1.68 10.29
CA GLU A 38 13.27 -2.91 10.88
C GLU A 38 12.39 -3.35 12.05
N GLY A 39 11.96 -4.62 12.03
CA GLY A 39 11.09 -5.17 13.06
C GLY A 39 9.60 -4.86 12.87
N TYR A 40 9.21 -4.11 11.83
CA TYR A 40 7.80 -3.94 11.50
C TYR A 40 7.18 -5.26 11.03
N ILE A 41 6.08 -5.65 11.68
CA ILE A 41 5.25 -6.81 11.34
C ILE A 41 3.80 -6.35 11.46
N GLY A 42 3.27 -5.78 10.37
CA GLY A 42 1.86 -5.42 10.26
C GLY A 42 0.98 -6.64 9.96
N ASP A 43 -0.23 -6.65 10.51
CA ASP A 43 -1.23 -7.67 10.21
C ASP A 43 -1.82 -7.41 8.82
N LEU A 44 -1.66 -8.38 7.91
CA LEU A 44 -2.04 -8.30 6.50
C LEU A 44 -1.57 -7.02 5.78
N SER A 45 -0.46 -6.44 6.24
CA SER A 45 0.15 -5.24 5.68
C SER A 45 1.49 -5.58 5.01
N PRO A 46 1.92 -4.80 3.99
CA PRO A 46 3.21 -5.00 3.34
C PRO A 46 4.39 -4.88 4.30
N VAL A 47 5.35 -5.78 4.16
CA VAL A 47 6.69 -5.71 4.75
C VAL A 47 7.69 -5.89 3.62
N VAL A 48 8.64 -4.97 3.50
CA VAL A 48 9.67 -4.99 2.45
C VAL A 48 11.05 -5.08 3.05
N ARG A 49 11.79 -6.13 2.67
CA ARG A 49 13.21 -6.27 3.00
C ARG A 49 14.04 -6.04 1.75
N VAL A 50 14.90 -5.03 1.79
CA VAL A 50 15.79 -4.69 0.68
C VAL A 50 17.06 -5.54 0.79
N GLY A 51 17.21 -6.50 -0.11
CA GLY A 51 18.43 -7.31 -0.24
C GLY A 51 19.42 -6.68 -1.23
N GLU A 52 20.59 -7.33 -1.37
CA GLU A 52 21.62 -6.88 -2.33
C GLU A 52 21.21 -7.05 -3.80
N GLN A 53 20.34 -8.03 -4.09
CA GLN A 53 20.01 -8.46 -5.46
C GLN A 53 18.51 -8.53 -5.76
N ASP A 54 17.67 -8.46 -4.73
CA ASP A 54 16.22 -8.55 -4.80
C ASP A 54 15.57 -7.85 -3.60
N TYR A 55 14.26 -7.67 -3.71
CA TYR A 55 13.39 -7.25 -2.62
C TYR A 55 12.58 -8.46 -2.16
N GLU A 56 12.50 -8.68 -0.84
CA GLU A 56 11.50 -9.59 -0.27
C GLU A 56 10.22 -8.81 0.01
N LEU A 57 9.12 -9.23 -0.61
CA LEU A 57 7.75 -8.86 -0.30
C LEU A 57 7.21 -9.88 0.70
N ALA A 58 6.93 -9.43 1.92
CA ALA A 58 6.43 -10.27 2.99
C ALA A 58 5.13 -9.72 3.58
N MET A 59 4.25 -10.62 3.99
CA MET A 59 3.00 -10.28 4.66
C MET A 59 2.74 -11.30 5.76
N TYR A 60 2.22 -10.83 6.89
CA TYR A 60 2.00 -11.63 8.09
C TYR A 60 0.53 -11.60 8.48
N GLU A 61 0.02 -12.70 9.02
CA GLU A 61 -1.27 -12.76 9.69
C GLU A 61 -1.05 -13.27 11.11
N ARG A 62 -1.37 -12.45 12.12
CA ARG A 62 -1.18 -12.75 13.55
C ARG A 62 0.25 -13.22 13.87
N GLY A 63 1.24 -12.61 13.22
CA GLY A 63 2.66 -12.93 13.36
C GLY A 63 3.14 -14.14 12.55
N VAL A 64 2.25 -14.85 11.84
CA VAL A 64 2.60 -15.96 10.95
C VAL A 64 2.86 -15.42 9.54
N GLN A 65 3.99 -15.76 8.92
CA GLN A 65 4.29 -15.31 7.56
C GLN A 65 3.37 -16.03 6.55
N MET A 66 2.52 -15.26 5.88
CA MET A 66 1.57 -15.74 4.88
C MET A 66 2.09 -15.56 3.45
N LEU A 67 2.91 -14.52 3.23
CA LEU A 67 3.57 -14.24 1.96
C LEU A 67 5.08 -14.09 2.16
N SER A 68 5.84 -14.70 1.27
CA SER A 68 7.26 -14.41 1.05
C SER A 68 7.53 -14.56 -0.44
N LYS A 69 7.67 -13.43 -1.12
CA LYS A 69 7.94 -13.38 -2.56
C LYS A 69 9.15 -12.51 -2.82
N ARG A 70 9.99 -12.89 -3.78
CA ARG A 70 11.13 -12.08 -4.21
C ARG A 70 10.84 -11.43 -5.54
N THR A 71 11.18 -10.16 -5.68
CA THR A 71 11.12 -9.44 -6.96
C THR A 71 12.38 -8.59 -7.14
N LYS A 72 12.74 -8.34 -8.40
CA LYS A 72 13.76 -7.35 -8.79
C LYS A 72 13.11 -6.10 -9.39
N ASP A 73 11.79 -6.14 -9.55
CA ASP A 73 11.03 -5.03 -10.11
C ASP A 73 10.70 -4.05 -8.98
N THR A 74 11.42 -2.93 -8.97
CA THR A 74 11.20 -1.87 -7.99
C THR A 74 9.81 -1.26 -8.12
N ASP A 75 9.24 -1.20 -9.32
CA ASP A 75 7.92 -0.61 -9.50
C ASP A 75 6.84 -1.50 -8.88
N GLU A 76 6.99 -2.82 -8.89
CA GLU A 76 6.10 -3.72 -8.15
C GLU A 76 6.13 -3.46 -6.64
N VAL A 77 7.32 -3.20 -6.07
CA VAL A 77 7.48 -2.85 -4.64
C VAL A 77 6.78 -1.54 -4.33
N ILE A 78 7.04 -0.50 -5.13
CA ILE A 78 6.43 0.82 -4.99
C ILE A 78 4.91 0.73 -5.09
N PHE A 79 4.41 0.03 -6.12
CA PHE A 79 2.98 -0.15 -6.33
C PHE A 79 2.31 -0.85 -5.15
N TRP A 80 2.91 -1.92 -4.63
CA TRP A 80 2.31 -2.69 -3.54
C TRP A 80 2.15 -1.86 -2.26
N ILE A 81 3.17 -1.09 -1.90
CA ILE A 81 3.11 -0.17 -0.75
C ILE A 81 2.16 0.99 -1.03
N LEU A 82 2.18 1.56 -2.24
CA LEU A 82 1.32 2.67 -2.62
C LEU A 82 -0.16 2.28 -2.56
N GLU A 83 -0.51 1.12 -3.09
CA GLU A 83 -1.86 0.57 -3.05
C GLU A 83 -2.33 0.37 -1.60
N ASP A 84 -1.49 -0.20 -0.74
CA ASP A 84 -1.80 -0.34 0.68
C ASP A 84 -1.98 1.00 1.39
N THR A 85 -1.04 1.92 1.16
CA THR A 85 -1.07 3.26 1.76
C THR A 85 -2.34 4.01 1.39
N ILE A 86 -2.74 4.01 0.11
CA ILE A 86 -3.96 4.67 -0.35
C ILE A 86 -5.21 4.04 0.28
N HIS A 87 -5.26 2.71 0.39
CA HIS A 87 -6.36 2.01 1.07
C HIS A 87 -6.44 2.38 2.56
N THR A 88 -5.31 2.40 3.26
CA THR A 88 -5.25 2.79 4.67
C THR A 88 -5.68 4.24 4.87
N ILE A 89 -5.23 5.17 4.03
CA ILE A 89 -5.63 6.58 4.12
C ILE A 89 -7.13 6.73 3.82
N ALA A 90 -7.65 6.05 2.79
CA ALA A 90 -9.08 6.05 2.46
C ALA A 90 -9.91 5.56 3.65
N HIS A 91 -9.48 4.48 4.30
CA HIS A 91 -10.13 3.97 5.49
C HIS A 91 -10.10 4.98 6.65
N ILE A 92 -8.94 5.57 6.95
CA ILE A 92 -8.79 6.59 8.00
C ILE A 92 -9.70 7.80 7.75
N LYS A 93 -9.76 8.29 6.51
CA LYS A 93 -10.63 9.43 6.15
C LYS A 93 -12.11 9.09 6.33
N LEU A 94 -12.53 7.86 6.03
CA LEU A 94 -13.89 7.43 6.36
C LEU A 94 -14.13 7.37 7.87
N LEU A 95 -13.20 6.81 8.66
CA LEU A 95 -13.31 6.81 10.13
C LEU A 95 -13.53 8.24 10.67
N GLN A 96 -12.74 9.19 10.19
CA GLN A 96 -12.84 10.60 10.55
C GLN A 96 -14.20 11.21 10.13
N LYS A 97 -14.63 10.98 8.87
CA LYS A 97 -15.89 11.50 8.34
C LYS A 97 -17.10 11.00 9.13
N TYR A 98 -17.14 9.69 9.41
CA TYR A 98 -18.23 9.05 10.16
C TYR A 98 -18.06 9.13 11.68
N LYS A 99 -16.98 9.77 12.16
CA LYS A 99 -16.66 10.00 13.57
C LYS A 99 -16.64 8.71 14.39
N VAL A 100 -16.01 7.69 13.82
CA VAL A 100 -15.81 6.38 14.46
C VAL A 100 -14.33 6.14 14.75
N ASP A 101 -14.03 5.41 15.82
CA ASP A 101 -12.67 5.19 16.35
C ASP A 101 -12.09 3.80 16.03
N ASN A 102 -12.89 2.94 15.42
CA ASN A 102 -12.61 1.52 15.16
C ASN A 102 -12.22 0.70 16.41
N VAL A 103 -12.54 1.20 17.60
CA VAL A 103 -12.30 0.54 18.90
C VAL A 103 -13.62 0.29 19.61
N ASN A 104 -14.42 1.35 19.78
CA ASN A 104 -15.75 1.30 20.40
C ASN A 104 -16.86 1.49 19.37
N THR A 105 -16.54 2.11 18.24
CA THR A 105 -17.45 2.45 17.16
C THR A 105 -16.80 2.08 15.83
N HIS A 106 -17.58 1.52 14.89
CA HIS A 106 -17.04 0.98 13.64
C HIS A 106 -17.81 1.53 12.44
N LEU A 107 -17.14 1.58 11.29
CA LEU A 107 -17.83 1.72 10.00
C LEU A 107 -18.79 0.55 9.83
N LYS A 108 -19.96 0.81 9.25
CA LYS A 108 -20.95 -0.24 8.98
C LYS A 108 -20.68 -0.95 7.66
N TYR A 109 -19.76 -0.41 6.86
CA TYR A 109 -19.48 -0.79 5.47
C TYR A 109 -20.77 -0.92 4.67
N THR A 110 -21.61 0.11 4.77
CA THR A 110 -22.79 0.22 3.90
C THR A 110 -22.36 0.33 2.44
N LYS A 111 -23.27 0.09 1.50
CA LYS A 111 -22.95 0.24 0.06
C LYS A 111 -22.38 1.62 -0.26
N ASP A 112 -22.92 2.66 0.37
CA ASP A 112 -22.46 4.03 0.16
C ASP A 112 -21.07 4.27 0.76
N GLU A 113 -20.79 3.74 1.95
CA GLU A 113 -19.45 3.81 2.58
C GLU A 113 -18.39 3.06 1.75
N ILE A 114 -18.74 1.87 1.22
CA ILE A 114 -17.85 1.09 0.34
C ILE A 114 -17.60 1.83 -0.97
N GLN A 115 -18.66 2.38 -1.59
CA GLN A 115 -18.53 3.14 -2.83
C GLN A 115 -17.65 4.38 -2.61
N GLU A 116 -17.86 5.11 -1.52
CA GLU A 116 -17.04 6.28 -1.18
C GLU A 116 -15.56 5.92 -0.98
N MET A 117 -15.27 4.83 -0.27
CA MET A 117 -13.90 4.34 -0.14
C MET A 117 -13.28 4.03 -1.51
N THR A 118 -14.05 3.32 -2.34
CA THR A 118 -13.64 2.89 -3.67
C THR A 118 -13.38 4.09 -4.59
N ASP A 119 -14.23 5.11 -4.54
CA ASP A 119 -14.09 6.34 -5.31
C ASP A 119 -12.82 7.10 -4.92
N MET A 120 -12.53 7.24 -3.62
CA MET A 120 -11.28 7.87 -3.15
C MET A 120 -10.03 7.13 -3.66
N ILE A 121 -10.05 5.80 -3.62
CA ILE A 121 -8.93 4.98 -4.10
C ILE A 121 -8.76 5.15 -5.62
N HIS A 122 -9.84 5.03 -6.39
CA HIS A 122 -9.81 5.18 -7.85
C HIS A 122 -9.37 6.58 -8.28
N GLU A 123 -9.87 7.62 -7.62
CA GLU A 123 -9.48 9.01 -7.91
C GLU A 123 -7.98 9.23 -7.64
N SER A 124 -7.46 8.64 -6.55
CA SER A 124 -6.02 8.72 -6.23
C SER A 124 -5.16 8.09 -7.32
N PHE A 125 -5.52 6.90 -7.79
CA PHE A 125 -4.80 6.23 -8.86
C PHE A 125 -4.93 6.94 -10.21
N LEU A 126 -6.08 7.55 -10.49
CA LEU A 126 -6.26 8.40 -11.67
C LEU A 126 -5.36 9.64 -11.63
N GLN A 127 -5.22 10.27 -10.46
CA GLN A 127 -4.34 11.44 -10.27
C GLN A 127 -2.85 11.08 -10.38
N ILE A 128 -2.47 9.88 -9.92
CA ILE A 128 -1.12 9.34 -10.09
C ILE A 128 -0.84 8.99 -11.55
N GLY A 129 -1.80 8.36 -12.22
CA GLY A 129 -1.74 7.99 -13.63
C GLY A 129 -0.69 6.92 -13.97
N GLY A 130 -0.50 6.71 -15.27
CA GLY A 130 0.53 5.83 -15.83
C GLY A 130 0.39 4.37 -15.38
N GLN A 131 1.53 3.68 -15.23
CA GLN A 131 1.53 2.25 -14.94
C GLN A 131 0.85 1.89 -13.61
N TYR A 132 0.87 2.78 -12.61
CA TYR A 132 0.26 2.50 -11.31
C TYR A 132 -1.27 2.54 -11.40
N GLU A 133 -1.84 3.44 -12.20
CA GLU A 133 -3.27 3.46 -12.51
C GLU A 133 -3.69 2.17 -13.26
N GLU A 134 -2.91 1.78 -14.26
CA GLU A 134 -3.16 0.57 -15.05
C GLU A 134 -3.11 -0.69 -14.18
N TRP A 135 -2.10 -0.80 -13.30
CA TRP A 135 -1.94 -1.92 -12.38
C TRP A 135 -3.03 -1.97 -11.32
N HIS A 136 -3.47 -0.82 -10.81
CA HIS A 136 -4.61 -0.75 -9.91
C HIS A 136 -5.88 -1.32 -10.58
N LYS A 137 -6.20 -0.83 -11.79
CA LYS A 137 -7.35 -1.32 -12.57
C LYS A 137 -7.26 -2.81 -12.92
N ALA A 138 -6.05 -3.31 -13.16
CA ALA A 138 -5.81 -4.72 -13.46
C ALA A 138 -5.86 -5.63 -12.22
N GLY A 139 -5.90 -5.09 -11.00
CA GLY A 139 -5.88 -5.89 -9.78
C GLY A 139 -4.50 -6.48 -9.47
N LYS A 140 -3.42 -5.81 -9.89
CA LYS A 140 -2.03 -6.27 -9.75
C LYS A 140 -1.65 -6.62 -8.31
N ARG A 141 -2.23 -5.96 -7.30
CA ARG A 141 -1.97 -6.27 -5.87
C ARG A 141 -2.30 -7.72 -5.55
N LYS A 142 -3.44 -8.22 -6.05
CA LYS A 142 -3.85 -9.61 -5.86
C LYS A 142 -2.87 -10.58 -6.53
N GLU A 143 -2.30 -10.21 -7.68
CA GLU A 143 -1.26 -11.02 -8.34
C GLU A 143 0.05 -11.06 -7.54
N LEU A 144 0.43 -9.95 -6.91
CA LEU A 144 1.61 -9.87 -6.04
C LEU A 144 1.43 -10.70 -4.77
N GLU A 145 0.22 -10.71 -4.21
CA GLU A 145 -0.14 -11.43 -2.98
C GLU A 145 -0.53 -12.90 -3.20
N THR A 146 -0.72 -13.33 -4.46
CA THR A 146 -0.94 -14.74 -4.76
C THR A 146 0.39 -15.50 -4.62
N PRO A 147 0.46 -16.56 -3.79
CA PRO A 147 1.66 -17.38 -3.69
C PRO A 147 2.04 -17.93 -5.06
N ASN A 148 3.34 -17.94 -5.38
CA ASN A 148 3.79 -18.65 -6.58
C ASN A 148 3.33 -20.11 -6.44
N SER A 149 2.56 -20.61 -7.42
CA SER A 149 2.28 -22.04 -7.53
C SER A 149 3.65 -22.70 -7.74
N GLY A 150 4.11 -23.45 -6.74
CA GLY A 150 5.33 -24.25 -6.83
C GLY A 150 5.21 -25.33 -7.88
#